data_AF-A0AAE8U164-F1
#
_entry.id   AF-A0AAE8U164-F1
#
_cell.length_a   1.000
_cell.length_b   1.000
_cell.length_c   1.000
_cell.angle_alpha   90.00
_cell.angle_beta   90.00
_cell.angle_gamma   90.00
#
_symmetry.space_group_name_H-M   'P 1'
#
loop_
_entity.id
_entity.type
_entity.pdbx_description
1 polymer ?
#
loop_
_entity_poly.entity_id
_entity_poly.type
_entity_poly.pdbx_seq_one_letter_code
_entity_poly.pdbx_strand_id
1 'polypeptide(L)'
;MIDELTGIADDMAALLPLFVDGGNISGLILPTTHSAAFKALAIEAKSIIDQELDYANEYSLNLLHAVNTGSGGFIGGPSYASVEEATQIVRAAVRAIERKRRIPAQSALSGKSYVDPARVLALQAIGNGPWDFARLIELCREINIAAANRCHLSTAMLLRTIINHVPPVFGFATFAELANQYGGAKSQKSFKASMQRLETSLRNIADMHLHSPIRSREDVPTAVQVDFAADLDVLLGEIVRLSRGGK
;
A
#
# COMPACT_ATOMS: atom_id res chain seq x y z
N MET A 1 -4.92 -6.45 23.22
CA MET A 1 -4.03 -6.09 22.10
C MET A 1 -2.55 -6.29 22.41
N ILE A 2 -1.80 -5.43 23.12
CA ILE A 2 -0.35 -5.72 23.37
C ILE A 2 -0.15 -6.94 24.27
N ASP A 3 -0.81 -6.99 25.43
CA ASP A 3 -0.68 -8.13 26.36
C ASP A 3 -1.18 -9.43 25.73
N GLU A 4 -2.23 -9.33 24.93
CA GLU A 4 -2.81 -10.43 24.15
C GLU A 4 -1.84 -10.95 23.08
N LEU A 5 -1.23 -10.05 22.30
CA LEU A 5 -0.22 -10.42 21.29
C LEU A 5 1.04 -11.00 21.92
N THR A 6 1.39 -10.53 23.12
CA THR A 6 2.48 -11.09 23.93
C THR A 6 2.13 -12.51 24.39
N GLY A 7 0.91 -12.71 24.90
CA GLY A 7 0.39 -14.03 25.26
C GLY A 7 0.41 -15.01 24.09
N ILE A 8 -0.04 -14.57 22.90
CA ILE A 8 0.03 -15.39 21.68
C ILE A 8 1.48 -15.80 21.34
N ALA A 9 2.45 -14.89 21.49
CA ALA A 9 3.85 -15.21 21.27
C ALA A 9 4.42 -16.18 22.31
N ASP A 10 3.98 -16.09 23.57
CA ASP A 10 4.36 -17.02 24.63
C ASP A 10 3.74 -18.41 24.38
N ASP A 11 2.49 -18.48 23.93
CA ASP A 11 1.80 -19.71 23.56
C ASP A 11 2.46 -20.38 22.34
N MET A 12 2.88 -19.62 21.33
CA MET A 12 3.67 -20.15 20.21
C MET A 12 5.01 -20.72 20.68
N ALA A 13 5.71 -20.03 21.58
CA ALA A 13 6.97 -20.49 22.15
C ALA A 13 6.79 -21.80 22.94
N ALA A 14 5.66 -21.94 23.64
CA ALA A 14 5.31 -23.14 24.40
C ALA A 14 5.08 -24.39 23.51
N LEU A 15 4.95 -24.23 22.20
CA LEU A 15 4.89 -25.35 21.26
C LEU A 15 6.26 -25.92 20.89
N LEU A 16 7.35 -25.16 21.04
CA LEU A 16 8.71 -25.59 20.68
C LEU A 16 9.15 -26.87 21.42
N PRO A 17 8.91 -27.03 22.73
CA PRO A 17 9.25 -28.26 23.44
C PRO A 17 8.37 -29.47 23.09
N LEU A 18 7.26 -29.25 22.36
CA LEU A 18 6.29 -30.31 21.99
C LEU A 18 6.63 -30.98 20.67
N PHE A 19 7.69 -30.53 19.99
CA PHE A 19 8.24 -31.24 18.85
C PHE A 19 8.83 -32.57 19.29
N VAL A 20 8.48 -33.63 18.58
CA VAL A 20 8.95 -34.99 18.83
C VAL A 20 9.79 -35.47 17.66
N ASP A 21 10.71 -36.41 17.92
CA ASP A 21 11.46 -37.06 16.85
C ASP A 21 10.51 -37.91 15.99
N GLY A 22 10.40 -37.55 14.71
CA GLY A 22 9.61 -38.28 13.72
C GLY A 22 10.28 -39.56 13.22
N GLY A 23 11.52 -39.82 13.63
CA GLY A 23 12.36 -40.92 13.18
C GLY A 23 13.31 -40.53 12.04
N ASN A 24 14.07 -41.52 11.56
CA ASN A 24 15.25 -41.38 10.70
C ASN A 24 15.07 -40.61 9.37
N ILE A 25 13.84 -40.27 8.95
CA ILE A 25 13.54 -39.68 7.63
C ILE A 25 12.83 -38.31 7.74
N SER A 26 12.22 -37.99 8.88
CA SER A 26 11.23 -36.91 8.99
C SER A 26 11.59 -35.76 9.93
N GLY A 27 12.72 -35.87 10.66
CA GLY A 27 13.18 -34.82 11.57
C GLY A 27 12.20 -34.57 12.72
N LEU A 28 12.25 -33.37 13.30
CA LEU A 28 11.32 -32.98 14.37
C LEU A 28 9.92 -32.68 13.81
N ILE A 29 8.90 -33.28 14.41
CA ILE A 29 7.49 -33.13 14.04
C ILE A 29 6.71 -32.54 15.20
N LEU A 30 5.87 -31.54 14.91
CA LEU A 30 4.85 -31.08 15.83
C LEU A 30 3.55 -31.88 15.60
N PRO A 31 3.01 -32.60 16.61
CA PRO A 31 1.76 -33.34 16.47
C PRO A 31 0.61 -32.49 15.95
N THR A 32 -0.33 -33.11 15.22
CA THR A 32 -1.40 -32.40 14.48
C THR A 32 -2.21 -31.43 15.34
N THR A 33 -2.50 -31.79 16.59
CA THR A 33 -3.21 -30.94 17.54
C THR A 33 -2.47 -29.64 17.82
N HIS A 34 -1.16 -29.72 18.06
CA HIS A 34 -0.29 -28.58 18.32
C HIS A 34 0.01 -27.77 17.05
N SER A 35 0.10 -28.44 15.90
CA SER A 35 0.19 -27.79 14.58
C SER A 35 -1.06 -26.96 14.25
N ALA A 36 -2.26 -27.46 14.56
CA ALA A 36 -3.49 -26.70 14.41
C ALA A 36 -3.55 -25.50 15.35
N ALA A 37 -3.11 -25.67 16.61
CA ALA A 37 -2.99 -24.58 17.57
C ALA A 37 -2.03 -23.49 17.09
N PHE A 38 -0.85 -23.85 16.57
CA PHE A 38 0.09 -22.90 15.98
C PHE A 38 -0.56 -22.05 14.87
N LYS A 39 -1.34 -22.70 13.99
CA LYS A 39 -2.01 -22.00 12.88
C LYS A 39 -3.09 -21.04 13.38
N ALA A 40 -3.85 -21.42 14.41
CA ALA A 40 -4.84 -20.54 15.04
C ALA A 40 -4.17 -19.30 15.66
N LEU A 41 -3.13 -19.52 16.47
CA LEU A 41 -2.32 -18.47 17.09
C LEU A 41 -1.75 -17.51 16.02
N ALA A 42 -1.29 -18.02 14.89
CA ALA A 42 -0.77 -17.19 13.80
C ALA A 42 -1.84 -16.31 13.14
N ILE A 43 -3.06 -16.83 12.98
CA ILE A 43 -4.19 -16.06 12.44
C ILE A 43 -4.60 -14.95 13.42
N GLU A 44 -4.69 -15.26 14.71
CA GLU A 44 -5.05 -14.31 15.76
C GLU A 44 -3.99 -13.20 15.88
N ALA A 45 -2.70 -13.58 15.93
CA ALA A 45 -1.60 -12.63 15.93
C ALA A 45 -1.67 -11.70 14.72
N LYS A 46 -1.82 -12.27 13.51
CA LYS A 46 -1.94 -11.47 12.28
C LYS A 46 -3.11 -10.48 12.34
N SER A 47 -4.27 -10.91 12.85
CA SER A 47 -5.44 -10.04 12.97
C SER A 47 -5.16 -8.83 13.87
N ILE A 48 -4.52 -9.04 15.03
CA ILE A 48 -4.16 -7.96 15.96
C ILE A 48 -3.08 -7.06 15.35
N ILE A 49 -2.08 -7.63 14.69
CA ILE A 49 -0.99 -6.89 14.05
C ILE A 49 -1.54 -5.99 12.94
N ASP A 50 -2.43 -6.48 12.08
CA ASP A 50 -3.05 -5.68 11.01
C ASP A 50 -3.91 -4.53 11.58
N GLN A 51 -4.59 -4.74 12.71
CA GLN A 51 -5.37 -3.69 13.37
C GLN A 51 -4.48 -2.57 13.95
N GLU A 52 -3.30 -2.92 14.47
CA GLU A 52 -2.40 -1.98 15.14
C GLU A 52 -1.40 -1.31 14.19
N LEU A 53 -0.94 -2.01 13.15
CA LEU A 53 0.11 -1.58 12.24
C LEU A 53 -0.37 -1.38 10.80
N ASP A 54 -1.68 -1.35 10.58
CA ASP A 54 -2.35 -1.27 9.28
C ASP A 54 -2.15 -2.55 8.42
N TYR A 55 -2.97 -2.71 7.38
CA TYR A 55 -2.92 -3.88 6.51
C TYR A 55 -1.63 -3.94 5.69
N ALA A 56 -1.18 -5.17 5.39
CA ALA A 56 0.02 -5.45 4.59
C ALA A 56 1.34 -4.90 5.18
N ASN A 57 1.39 -4.74 6.51
CA ASN A 57 2.62 -4.41 7.21
C ASN A 57 3.67 -5.55 7.12
N GLU A 58 4.94 -5.19 7.33
CA GLU A 58 6.08 -6.11 7.23
C GLU A 58 5.96 -7.31 8.18
N TYR A 59 5.38 -7.13 9.37
CA TYR A 59 5.27 -8.19 10.37
C TYR A 59 4.22 -9.23 9.96
N SER A 60 3.04 -8.79 9.52
CA SER A 60 1.98 -9.68 9.03
C SER A 60 2.40 -10.46 7.78
N LEU A 61 3.12 -9.82 6.85
CA LEU A 61 3.62 -10.48 5.64
C LEU A 61 4.69 -11.53 5.96
N ASN A 62 5.65 -11.21 6.83
CA ASN A 62 6.68 -12.17 7.24
C ASN A 62 6.11 -13.28 8.13
N LEU A 63 5.10 -12.99 8.97
CA LEU A 63 4.40 -14.01 9.75
C LEU A 63 3.70 -15.02 8.84
N LEU A 64 2.98 -14.54 7.82
CA LEU A 64 2.40 -15.41 6.79
C LEU A 64 3.47 -16.20 6.05
N HIS A 65 4.61 -15.57 5.73
CA HIS A 65 5.71 -16.26 5.08
C HIS A 65 6.21 -17.41 5.95
N ALA A 66 6.63 -17.15 7.19
CA ALA A 66 7.12 -18.16 8.13
C ALA A 66 6.13 -19.33 8.31
N VAL A 67 4.83 -19.03 8.45
CA VAL A 67 3.77 -20.04 8.61
C VAL A 67 3.58 -20.88 7.34
N ASN A 68 3.71 -20.29 6.15
CA ASN A 68 3.45 -20.95 4.88
C ASN A 68 4.69 -21.56 4.21
N THR A 69 5.91 -21.12 4.53
CA THR A 69 7.16 -21.74 4.06
C THR A 69 7.68 -22.78 5.04
N GLY A 70 7.27 -22.69 6.31
CA GLY A 70 7.50 -23.69 7.35
C GLY A 70 6.86 -25.06 7.13
N SER A 71 5.96 -25.20 6.15
CA SER A 71 5.25 -26.45 5.84
C SER A 71 6.10 -27.53 5.15
N GLY A 72 7.43 -27.43 5.21
CA GLY A 72 8.39 -28.32 4.56
C GLY A 72 8.73 -29.62 5.32
N GLY A 73 8.04 -29.96 6.41
CA GLY A 73 8.18 -31.29 7.02
C GLY A 73 7.68 -32.36 6.04
N PHE A 74 8.44 -33.43 5.83
CA PHE A 74 8.13 -34.53 4.90
C PHE A 74 6.74 -35.19 5.13
N ILE A 75 6.10 -34.92 6.28
CA ILE A 75 4.82 -35.50 6.74
C ILE A 75 3.71 -34.43 6.90
N GLY A 76 4.00 -33.16 6.60
CA GLY A 76 3.04 -32.05 6.73
C GLY A 76 2.95 -31.48 8.15
N GLY A 77 2.93 -30.15 8.26
CA GLY A 77 2.97 -29.40 9.54
C GLY A 77 4.11 -28.38 9.59
N PRO A 78 4.09 -27.45 10.56
CA PRO A 78 5.15 -26.45 10.72
C PRO A 78 6.45 -27.10 11.19
N SER A 79 7.58 -26.62 10.67
CA SER A 79 8.91 -26.96 11.19
C SER A 79 9.19 -26.23 12.51
N TYR A 80 10.14 -26.74 13.31
CA TYR A 80 10.61 -26.06 14.51
C TYR A 80 11.02 -24.61 14.20
N ALA A 81 11.83 -24.43 13.13
CA ALA A 81 12.28 -23.13 12.68
C ALA A 81 11.12 -22.18 12.36
N SER A 82 10.04 -22.68 11.75
CA SER A 82 8.88 -21.84 11.43
C SER A 82 8.11 -21.37 12.65
N VAL A 83 7.99 -22.21 13.69
CA VAL A 83 7.35 -21.83 14.95
C VAL A 83 8.22 -20.82 15.69
N GLU A 84 9.54 -21.03 15.71
CA GLU A 84 10.50 -20.11 16.33
C GLU A 84 10.53 -18.75 15.61
N GLU A 85 10.60 -18.75 14.28
CA GLU A 85 10.59 -17.55 13.46
C GLU A 85 9.28 -16.76 13.63
N ALA A 86 8.12 -17.43 13.53
CA ALA A 86 6.82 -16.81 13.75
C ALA A 86 6.72 -16.19 15.14
N THR A 87 7.20 -16.89 16.18
CA THR A 87 7.26 -16.38 17.55
C THR A 87 8.07 -15.09 17.62
N GLN A 88 9.25 -15.05 17.01
CA GLN A 88 10.11 -13.87 17.02
C GLN A 88 9.51 -12.71 16.23
N ILE A 89 8.81 -12.99 15.13
CA ILE A 89 8.08 -11.97 14.35
C ILE A 89 6.97 -11.35 15.20
N VAL A 90 6.17 -12.15 15.91
CA VAL A 90 5.11 -11.62 16.79
C VAL A 90 5.71 -10.75 17.90
N ARG A 91 6.80 -11.19 18.54
CA ARG A 91 7.52 -10.37 19.54
C ARG A 91 8.08 -9.07 18.94
N ALA A 92 8.55 -9.11 17.69
CA ALA A 92 9.01 -7.92 17.00
C ALA A 92 7.85 -6.94 16.71
N ALA A 93 6.68 -7.45 16.34
CA ALA A 93 5.47 -6.66 16.14
C ALA A 93 5.03 -5.98 17.44
N VAL A 94 5.05 -6.68 18.58
CA VAL A 94 4.79 -6.08 19.90
C VAL A 94 5.69 -4.87 20.14
N ARG A 95 7.00 -5.02 19.96
CA ARG A 95 7.96 -3.90 20.12
C ARG A 95 7.68 -2.76 19.16
N ALA A 96 7.25 -3.05 17.93
CA ALA A 96 6.89 -2.03 16.94
C ALA A 96 5.65 -1.23 17.35
N ILE A 97 4.61 -1.91 17.85
CA ILE A 97 3.39 -1.29 18.36
C ILE A 97 3.71 -0.42 19.58
N GLU A 98 4.52 -0.92 20.52
CA GLU A 98 4.98 -0.14 21.67
C GLU A 98 5.74 1.12 21.24
N ARG A 99 6.64 1.02 20.25
CA ARG A 99 7.32 2.18 19.67
C ARG A 99 6.33 3.16 19.04
N LYS A 100 5.38 2.68 18.23
CA LYS A 100 4.33 3.51 17.60
C LYS A 100 3.52 4.29 18.64
N ARG A 101 3.25 3.69 19.80
CA ARG A 101 2.51 4.31 20.92
C ARG A 101 3.37 5.23 21.80
N ARG A 102 4.66 4.94 21.95
CA ARG A 102 5.62 5.77 22.72
C ARG A 102 6.06 7.02 21.95
N ILE A 103 6.06 6.96 20.63
CA ILE A 103 6.26 8.14 19.79
C ILE A 103 4.96 8.97 19.90
N PRO A 104 4.97 10.19 20.47
CA PRO A 104 3.82 11.08 20.34
C PRO A 104 3.53 11.25 18.85
N ALA A 105 2.27 11.47 18.47
CA ALA A 105 1.78 11.59 17.08
C ALA A 105 2.56 12.58 16.15
N GLN A 106 3.60 13.23 16.66
CA GLN A 106 4.50 14.17 16.02
C GLN A 106 5.74 13.56 15.35
N SER A 107 5.96 12.24 15.38
CA SER A 107 7.06 11.61 14.62
C SER A 107 6.70 10.29 13.96
N ALA A 108 5.44 10.10 13.56
CA ALA A 108 5.22 9.35 12.33
C ALA A 108 5.99 10.13 11.25
N LEU A 109 6.99 9.49 10.65
CA LEU A 109 7.81 10.11 9.62
C LEU A 109 6.92 10.96 8.73
N SER A 110 7.23 12.26 8.67
CA SER A 110 6.69 13.25 7.74
C SER A 110 7.03 12.85 6.30
N GLY A 111 6.69 11.62 5.89
CA GLY A 111 6.61 11.22 4.51
C GLY A 111 5.53 12.08 3.92
N LYS A 112 5.96 13.08 3.14
CA LYS A 112 5.07 13.95 2.38
C LYS A 112 4.04 13.06 1.68
N SER A 113 2.76 13.22 2.01
CA SER A 113 1.67 12.52 1.33
C SER A 113 1.80 12.78 -0.18
N TYR A 114 1.53 11.75 -0.98
CA TYR A 114 1.64 11.85 -2.43
C TYR A 114 0.74 12.96 -2.98
N VAL A 115 -0.50 13.02 -2.48
CA VAL A 115 -1.42 14.14 -2.60
C VAL A 115 -1.55 14.83 -1.24
N ASP A 116 -1.34 16.14 -1.21
CA ASP A 116 -1.46 16.93 0.02
C ASP A 116 -2.89 16.81 0.61
N PRO A 117 -3.05 16.51 1.92
CA PRO A 117 -4.37 16.47 2.56
C PRO A 117 -5.20 17.74 2.35
N ALA A 118 -4.57 18.92 2.30
CA ALA A 118 -5.25 20.19 2.02
C ALA A 118 -5.89 20.19 0.62
N ARG A 119 -5.29 19.50 -0.36
CA ARG A 119 -5.87 19.35 -1.70
C ARG A 119 -7.13 18.49 -1.67
N VAL A 120 -7.12 17.39 -0.93
CA VAL A 120 -8.28 16.50 -0.74
C VAL A 120 -9.43 17.26 -0.09
N LEU A 121 -9.14 18.00 1.00
CA LEU A 121 -10.13 18.85 1.66
C LEU A 121 -10.67 19.94 0.71
N ALA A 122 -9.82 20.53 -0.12
CA ALA A 122 -10.23 21.55 -1.07
C ALA A 122 -11.21 21.01 -2.13
N LEU A 123 -11.00 19.79 -2.61
CA LEU A 123 -11.90 19.08 -3.54
C LEU A 123 -13.25 18.76 -2.87
N GLN A 124 -13.23 18.27 -1.63
CA GLN A 124 -14.45 18.01 -0.84
C GLN A 124 -15.28 19.27 -0.62
N ALA A 125 -14.62 20.42 -0.46
CA ALA A 125 -15.27 21.70 -0.22
C ALA A 125 -15.81 22.39 -1.50
N ILE A 126 -15.69 21.78 -2.69
CA ILE A 126 -16.23 22.37 -3.94
C ILE A 126 -17.77 22.50 -3.89
N GLY A 127 -18.45 21.70 -3.06
CA GLY A 127 -19.91 21.76 -2.90
C GLY A 127 -20.66 21.25 -4.15
N ASN A 128 -21.90 21.70 -4.32
CA ASN A 128 -22.73 21.28 -5.45
C ASN A 128 -22.31 22.00 -6.74
N GLY A 129 -21.87 21.24 -7.74
CA GLY A 129 -21.54 21.70 -9.07
C GLY A 129 -21.97 20.70 -10.14
N PRO A 130 -21.64 20.93 -11.42
CA PRO A 130 -22.00 20.01 -12.51
C PRO A 130 -21.25 18.67 -12.47
N TRP A 131 -20.22 18.54 -11.62
CA TRP A 131 -19.36 17.36 -11.51
C TRP A 131 -19.41 16.77 -10.11
N ASP A 132 -19.50 15.45 -10.04
CA ASP A 132 -19.30 14.68 -8.81
C ASP A 132 -17.83 14.26 -8.68
N PHE A 133 -17.16 14.76 -7.64
CA PHE A 133 -15.75 14.50 -7.38
C PHE A 133 -15.49 13.31 -6.43
N ALA A 134 -16.52 12.58 -5.98
CA ALA A 134 -16.36 11.48 -5.04
C ALA A 134 -15.30 10.46 -5.49
N ARG A 135 -15.33 10.07 -6.78
CA ARG A 135 -14.34 9.15 -7.35
C ARG A 135 -12.92 9.74 -7.35
N LEU A 136 -12.77 11.00 -7.74
CA LEU A 136 -11.46 11.67 -7.74
C LEU A 136 -10.88 11.76 -6.32
N ILE A 137 -11.73 12.07 -5.33
CA ILE A 137 -11.35 12.15 -3.92
C ILE A 137 -10.87 10.79 -3.40
N GLU A 138 -11.59 9.70 -3.71
CA GLU A 138 -11.16 8.35 -3.33
C GLU A 138 -9.84 7.95 -4.01
N LEU A 139 -9.67 8.23 -5.30
CA LEU A 139 -8.40 7.98 -5.99
C LEU A 139 -7.22 8.75 -5.34
N CYS A 140 -7.45 9.99 -4.89
CA CYS A 140 -6.45 10.77 -4.14
C CYS A 140 -6.14 10.20 -2.75
N ARG A 141 -7.09 9.52 -2.11
CA ARG A 141 -6.86 8.83 -0.83
C ARG A 141 -6.11 7.51 -1.03
N GLU A 142 -6.55 6.72 -2.00
CA GLU A 142 -5.92 5.45 -2.35
C GLU A 142 -4.46 5.62 -2.78
N ILE A 143 -4.15 6.66 -3.56
CA ILE A 143 -2.75 6.91 -3.97
C ILE A 143 -1.86 7.25 -2.77
N ASN A 144 -2.38 7.94 -1.76
CA ASN A 144 -1.64 8.21 -0.52
C ASN A 144 -1.33 6.93 0.23
N ILE A 145 -2.29 6.01 0.34
CA ILE A 145 -2.11 4.70 0.97
C ILE A 145 -1.10 3.87 0.16
N ALA A 146 -1.26 3.79 -1.16
CA ALA A 146 -0.35 3.04 -2.03
C ALA A 146 1.08 3.56 -1.96
N ALA A 147 1.28 4.89 -2.00
CA ALA A 147 2.59 5.50 -1.92
C ALA A 147 3.25 5.27 -0.54
N ALA A 148 2.50 5.42 0.55
CA ALA A 148 2.99 5.17 1.91
C ALA A 148 3.46 3.72 2.11
N ASN A 149 2.77 2.77 1.46
CA ASN A 149 3.08 1.34 1.50
C ASN A 149 4.02 0.87 0.37
N ARG A 150 4.63 1.81 -0.38
CA ARG A 150 5.56 1.52 -1.49
C ARG A 150 4.94 0.62 -2.58
N CYS A 151 3.63 0.67 -2.77
CA CYS A 151 2.90 -0.05 -3.81
C CYS A 151 3.03 0.66 -5.16
N HIS A 152 4.24 0.69 -5.74
CA HIS A 152 4.56 1.51 -6.91
C HIS A 152 3.74 1.17 -8.17
N LEU A 153 3.42 -0.11 -8.40
CA LEU A 153 2.52 -0.52 -9.47
C LEU A 153 1.14 0.13 -9.29
N SER A 154 0.55 0.01 -8.11
CA SER A 154 -0.73 0.63 -7.77
C SER A 154 -0.68 2.14 -7.90
N THR A 155 0.39 2.79 -7.44
CA THR A 155 0.59 4.24 -7.61
C THR A 155 0.52 4.64 -9.09
N ALA A 156 1.24 3.95 -9.97
CA ALA A 156 1.21 4.23 -11.42
C ALA A 156 -0.20 4.03 -12.02
N MET A 157 -0.89 2.95 -11.64
CA MET A 157 -2.24 2.63 -12.14
C MET A 157 -3.29 3.64 -11.66
N LEU A 158 -3.20 4.10 -10.41
CA LEU A 158 -4.08 5.12 -9.84
C LEU A 158 -3.85 6.48 -10.52
N LEU A 159 -2.60 6.88 -10.72
CA LEU A 159 -2.26 8.10 -11.48
C LEU A 159 -2.83 8.07 -12.90
N ARG A 160 -2.65 6.94 -13.60
CA ARG A 160 -3.20 6.72 -14.95
C ARG A 160 -4.73 6.85 -14.97
N THR A 161 -5.37 6.30 -13.94
CA THR A 161 -6.83 6.37 -13.76
C THR A 161 -7.30 7.81 -13.53
N ILE A 162 -6.60 8.57 -12.67
CA ILE A 162 -6.89 9.98 -12.42
C ILE A 162 -6.84 10.78 -13.72
N ILE A 163 -5.75 10.68 -14.50
CA ILE A 163 -5.61 11.49 -15.73
C ILE A 163 -6.65 11.11 -16.80
N ASN A 164 -7.15 9.87 -16.82
CA ASN A 164 -8.24 9.50 -17.74
C ASN A 164 -9.61 10.03 -17.29
N HIS A 165 -9.79 10.28 -15.99
CA HIS A 165 -11.07 10.65 -15.41
C HIS A 165 -11.36 12.16 -15.44
N VAL A 166 -10.32 12.99 -15.28
CA VAL A 166 -10.46 14.45 -15.12
C VAL A 166 -10.74 15.29 -16.37
N PRO A 167 -10.48 14.88 -17.64
CA PRO A 167 -10.63 15.77 -18.80
C PRO A 167 -11.98 16.50 -18.94
N PRO A 168 -13.14 15.86 -18.64
CA PRO A 168 -14.43 16.53 -18.75
C PRO A 168 -14.57 17.80 -17.90
N VAL A 169 -13.88 17.87 -16.76
CA VAL A 169 -13.88 19.06 -15.88
C VAL A 169 -13.34 20.29 -16.60
N PHE A 170 -12.49 20.08 -17.60
CA PHE A 170 -11.86 21.10 -18.42
C PHE A 170 -12.55 21.30 -19.78
N GLY A 171 -13.62 20.55 -20.06
CA GLY A 171 -14.32 20.57 -21.35
C GLY A 171 -13.63 19.78 -22.47
N PHE A 172 -12.75 18.83 -22.14
CA PHE A 172 -12.08 17.97 -23.13
C PHE A 172 -12.52 16.51 -22.98
N ALA A 173 -12.45 15.75 -24.07
CA ALA A 173 -12.77 14.33 -24.07
C ALA A 173 -11.59 13.48 -23.60
N THR A 174 -10.36 13.93 -23.86
CA THR A 174 -9.14 13.19 -23.54
C THR A 174 -8.11 14.02 -22.78
N PHE A 175 -7.24 13.36 -22.02
CA PHE A 175 -6.13 14.05 -21.36
C PHE A 175 -5.10 14.59 -22.36
N ALA A 176 -5.00 13.97 -23.54
CA ALA A 176 -4.16 14.46 -24.63
C ALA A 176 -4.63 15.82 -25.16
N GLU A 177 -5.95 16.00 -25.31
CA GLU A 177 -6.54 17.30 -25.66
C GLU A 177 -6.27 18.33 -24.57
N LEU A 178 -6.55 17.98 -23.30
CA LEU A 178 -6.27 18.83 -22.14
C LEU A 178 -4.80 19.29 -22.12
N ALA A 179 -3.85 18.36 -22.23
CA ALA A 179 -2.42 18.66 -22.17
C ALA A 179 -1.92 19.53 -23.34
N ASN A 180 -2.61 19.51 -24.49
CA ASN A 180 -2.17 20.24 -25.68
C ASN A 180 -2.91 21.57 -25.90
N GLN A 181 -4.20 21.63 -25.55
CA GLN A 181 -5.12 22.68 -25.94
C GLN A 181 -5.53 23.60 -24.78
N TYR A 182 -5.38 23.15 -23.52
CA TYR A 182 -5.77 23.97 -22.37
C TYR A 182 -4.75 25.08 -22.09
N GLY A 183 -5.26 26.29 -21.84
CA GLY A 183 -4.47 27.51 -21.64
C GLY A 183 -4.18 28.23 -22.96
N GLY A 184 -4.67 29.47 -23.09
CA GLY A 184 -4.43 30.31 -24.27
C GLY A 184 -2.98 30.84 -24.37
N ALA A 185 -2.67 31.56 -25.45
CA ALA A 185 -1.32 31.99 -25.84
C ALA A 185 -0.51 32.79 -24.79
N LYS A 186 -1.14 33.32 -23.74
CA LYS A 186 -0.48 34.09 -22.67
C LYS A 186 -0.57 33.46 -21.27
N SER A 187 -1.32 32.38 -21.07
CA SER A 187 -1.58 31.82 -19.74
C SER A 187 -1.15 30.36 -19.66
N GLN A 188 -0.11 30.12 -18.85
CA GLN A 188 0.32 28.85 -18.28
C GLN A 188 1.18 27.88 -19.12
N LYS A 189 2.30 28.37 -19.67
CA LYS A 189 3.40 27.49 -20.17
C LYS A 189 3.78 26.40 -19.14
N SER A 190 3.78 26.75 -17.85
CA SER A 190 4.10 25.84 -16.75
C SER A 190 3.04 24.75 -16.54
N PHE A 191 1.74 25.09 -16.58
CA PHE A 191 0.67 24.08 -16.48
C PHE A 191 0.76 23.10 -17.65
N LYS A 192 0.91 23.62 -18.87
CA LYS A 192 1.05 22.79 -20.07
C LYS A 192 2.23 21.84 -19.96
N ALA A 193 3.38 22.29 -19.46
CA ALA A 193 4.55 21.44 -19.26
C ALA A 193 4.25 20.29 -18.26
N SER A 194 3.60 20.57 -17.13
CA SER A 194 3.20 19.55 -16.17
C SER A 194 2.19 18.56 -16.76
N MET A 195 1.18 19.03 -17.50
CA MET A 195 0.20 18.13 -18.12
C MET A 195 0.84 17.29 -19.23
N GLN A 196 1.79 17.83 -19.98
CA GLN A 196 2.55 17.06 -20.97
C GLN A 196 3.40 15.97 -20.32
N ARG A 197 4.00 16.25 -19.16
CA ARG A 197 4.74 15.22 -18.39
C ARG A 197 3.82 14.11 -17.90
N LEU A 198 2.63 14.44 -17.41
CA LEU A 198 1.60 13.46 -17.03
C LEU A 198 1.08 12.67 -18.25
N GLU A 199 0.86 13.34 -19.38
CA GLU A 199 0.35 12.72 -20.60
C GLU A 199 1.36 11.76 -21.23
N THR A 200 2.64 12.14 -21.26
CA THR A 200 3.67 11.38 -21.97
C THR A 200 4.40 10.40 -21.06
N SER A 201 5.05 10.90 -20.01
CA SER A 201 5.91 10.08 -19.16
C SER A 201 5.11 9.15 -18.25
N LEU A 202 4.16 9.69 -17.49
CA LEU A 202 3.33 8.88 -16.59
C LEU A 202 2.54 7.81 -17.35
N ARG A 203 1.87 8.19 -18.45
CA ARG A 203 1.11 7.23 -19.27
C ARG A 203 1.98 6.09 -19.76
N ASN A 204 3.15 6.38 -20.33
CA ASN A 204 4.04 5.35 -20.85
C ASN A 204 4.52 4.40 -19.74
N ILE A 205 4.87 4.94 -18.56
CA ILE A 205 5.29 4.13 -17.41
C ILE A 205 4.15 3.24 -16.92
N ALA A 206 2.95 3.79 -16.76
CA ALA A 206 1.80 3.01 -16.34
C ALA A 206 1.41 1.94 -17.37
N ASP A 207 1.33 2.29 -18.64
CA ASP A 207 0.94 1.36 -19.72
C ASP A 207 1.97 0.23 -19.88
N MET A 208 3.27 0.52 -19.69
CA MET A 208 4.33 -0.49 -19.69
C MET A 208 4.09 -1.57 -18.63
N HIS A 209 3.64 -1.18 -17.43
CA HIS A 209 3.38 -2.14 -16.34
C HIS A 209 1.96 -2.71 -16.33
N LEU A 210 1.00 -2.05 -16.98
CA LEU A 210 -0.41 -2.49 -17.03
C LEU A 210 -0.65 -3.56 -18.10
N HIS A 211 0.04 -3.47 -19.24
CA HIS A 211 -0.23 -4.31 -20.41
C HIS A 211 0.83 -5.38 -20.70
N SER A 212 1.98 -5.33 -20.03
CA SER A 212 3.06 -6.28 -20.31
C SER A 212 2.71 -7.69 -19.81
N PRO A 213 2.84 -8.74 -20.64
CA PRO A 213 2.79 -10.13 -20.19
C PRO A 213 3.97 -10.49 -19.28
N ILE A 214 3.80 -11.51 -18.44
CA ILE A 214 4.85 -12.03 -17.56
C ILE A 214 6.07 -12.54 -18.34
N ARG A 215 7.28 -12.25 -17.84
CA ARG A 215 8.58 -12.57 -18.45
C ARG A 215 9.44 -13.41 -17.50
N SER A 216 10.52 -13.98 -18.04
CA SER A 216 11.49 -14.78 -17.27
C SER A 216 12.27 -13.97 -16.23
N ARG A 217 12.37 -12.65 -16.43
CA ARG A 217 12.89 -11.68 -15.47
C ARG A 217 12.02 -10.43 -15.55
N GLU A 218 11.50 -10.04 -14.40
CA GLU A 218 10.67 -8.85 -14.27
C GLU A 218 11.48 -7.69 -13.70
N ASP A 219 11.09 -6.48 -14.09
CA ASP A 219 11.48 -5.26 -13.43
C ASP A 219 10.20 -4.51 -13.02
N VAL A 220 10.15 -4.09 -11.77
CA VAL A 220 8.98 -3.42 -11.18
C VAL A 220 9.29 -1.94 -10.97
N PRO A 221 8.29 -1.05 -11.05
CA PRO A 221 8.55 0.36 -10.94
C PRO A 221 9.09 0.71 -9.55
N THR A 222 10.03 1.64 -9.52
CA THR A 222 10.57 2.24 -8.30
C THR A 222 9.80 3.52 -7.95
N ALA A 223 9.99 4.02 -6.73
CA ALA A 223 9.45 5.31 -6.29
C ALA A 223 9.79 6.46 -7.25
N VAL A 224 10.99 6.45 -7.85
CA VAL A 224 11.46 7.50 -8.77
C VAL A 224 10.66 7.49 -10.08
N GLN A 225 10.36 6.30 -10.62
CA GLN A 225 9.61 6.18 -11.86
C GLN A 225 8.15 6.64 -11.71
N VAL A 226 7.60 6.60 -10.50
CA VAL A 226 6.20 6.98 -10.24
C VAL A 226 6.07 8.31 -9.51
N ASP A 227 7.12 9.13 -9.45
CA ASP A 227 7.10 10.44 -8.80
C ASP A 227 6.58 11.55 -9.73
N PHE A 228 5.26 11.74 -9.69
CA PHE A 228 4.49 12.78 -10.38
C PHE A 228 3.66 13.61 -9.41
N ALA A 229 3.98 13.58 -8.11
CA ALA A 229 3.21 14.26 -7.06
C ALA A 229 3.05 15.77 -7.32
N ALA A 230 4.13 16.43 -7.78
CA ALA A 230 4.10 17.85 -8.10
C ALA A 230 3.19 18.18 -9.30
N ASP A 231 3.29 17.41 -10.39
CA ASP A 231 2.47 17.63 -11.58
C ASP A 231 1.00 17.31 -11.33
N LEU A 232 0.72 16.29 -10.51
CA LEU A 232 -0.62 15.96 -10.06
C LEU A 232 -1.20 17.08 -9.19
N ASP A 233 -0.43 17.66 -8.26
CA ASP A 233 -0.94 18.77 -7.44
C ASP A 233 -1.31 20.01 -8.28
N VAL A 234 -0.52 20.29 -9.33
CA VAL A 234 -0.84 21.35 -10.31
C VAL A 234 -2.18 21.08 -11.01
N LEU A 235 -2.41 19.85 -11.47
CA LEU A 235 -3.68 19.43 -12.07
C LEU A 235 -4.86 19.60 -11.09
N LEU A 236 -4.73 19.05 -9.88
CA LEU A 236 -5.79 19.09 -8.87
C LEU A 236 -6.08 20.53 -8.41
N GLY A 237 -5.06 21.38 -8.33
CA GLY A 237 -5.23 22.79 -8.02
C GLY A 237 -6.02 23.55 -9.07
N GLU A 238 -5.80 23.24 -10.34
CA GLU A 238 -6.56 23.83 -11.43
C GLU A 238 -8.02 23.33 -11.44
N ILE A 239 -8.27 22.06 -11.14
CA ILE A 239 -9.63 21.52 -10.93
C ILE A 239 -10.36 22.29 -9.83
N VAL A 240 -9.71 22.52 -8.68
CA VAL A 240 -10.29 23.30 -7.58
C VAL A 240 -10.58 24.74 -8.02
N ARG A 241 -9.66 25.37 -8.77
CA ARG A 241 -9.83 26.74 -9.27
C ARG A 241 -11.04 26.86 -10.19
N LEU A 242 -11.14 25.97 -11.19
CA LEU A 242 -12.25 25.97 -12.15
C LEU A 242 -13.59 25.72 -11.46
N SER A 243 -13.62 24.79 -10.52
CA SER A 243 -14.87 24.37 -9.88
C SER A 243 -15.39 25.38 -8.85
N ARG A 244 -14.50 26.21 -8.27
CA ARG A 244 -14.90 27.33 -7.37
C ARG A 244 -15.17 28.64 -8.12
N GLY A 245 -14.59 28.80 -9.31
CA GLY A 245 -14.71 30.01 -10.14
C GLY A 245 -15.97 30.06 -11.02
N GLY A 246 -16.78 29.00 -11.05
CA GLY A 246 -18.07 28.97 -11.74
C GLY A 246 -19.16 29.66 -10.91
N LYS A 247 -19.18 30.99 -10.94
CA LYS A 247 -20.36 31.83 -10.67
C LYS A 247 -20.59 32.76 -11.84
#